data_AF-A0A7W7WB61-F1
#
_entry.id   AF-A0A7W7WB61-F1
#
_cell.length_a   1.000
_cell.length_b   1.000
_cell.length_c   1.000
_cell.angle_alpha   90.00
_cell.angle_beta   90.00
_cell.angle_gamma   90.00
#
_symmetry.space_group_name_H-M   'P 1'
#
loop_
_entity.id
_entity.type
_entity.pdbx_description
1 polymer ?
#
loop_
_entity_poly.entity_id
_entity_poly.type
_entity_poly.pdbx_seq_one_letter_code
_entity_poly.pdbx_strand_id
1 'polypeptide(L)' 'MSEPEGALPVEVTEALIVRPGDTLILRLASNTTPEQFARSREMVGPGLKERLPGVEVVWLGGIEQMAVYHPDQRIEGD' A
#
# COMPACT_ATOMS: atom_id res chain seq x y z
N MET A 1 13.21 -1.93 40.64
CA MET A 1 12.64 -2.77 39.58
C MET A 1 11.52 -1.96 38.99
N SER A 2 11.68 -1.45 37.77
CA SER A 2 10.65 -0.65 37.10
C SER A 2 9.78 -1.60 36.30
N GLU A 3 8.47 -1.55 36.54
CA GLU A 3 7.47 -2.31 35.81
C GLU A 3 7.45 -1.86 34.33
N PRO A 4 7.23 -2.77 33.36
CA PRO A 4 7.13 -2.38 31.97
C PRO A 4 5.83 -1.59 31.76
N GLU A 5 5.96 -0.35 31.30
CA GLU A 5 4.85 0.51 30.88
C GLU A 5 3.92 -0.25 29.93
N GLY A 6 2.62 -0.17 30.23
CA GLY A 6 1.55 -0.88 29.55
C GLY A 6 1.58 -0.63 28.04
N ALA A 7 1.92 -1.69 27.29
CA ALA A 7 1.55 -1.77 25.90
C ALA A 7 0.01 -1.81 25.84
N LEU A 8 -0.59 -0.70 25.44
CA LEU A 8 -2.01 -0.66 25.10
C LEU A 8 -2.27 -1.77 24.06
N PRO A 9 -3.34 -2.57 24.21
CA PRO A 9 -3.67 -3.58 23.21
C PRO A 9 -3.91 -2.87 21.88
N VAL A 10 -3.01 -3.09 20.91
CA VAL A 10 -3.22 -2.65 19.54
C VAL A 10 -4.29 -3.58 18.97
N GLU A 11 -5.52 -3.07 18.85
CA GLU A 11 -6.60 -3.79 18.18
C GLU A 11 -6.32 -3.75 16.68
N VAL A 12 -5.79 -4.86 16.16
CA VAL A 12 -5.54 -5.02 14.72
C VAL A 12 -6.89 -5.20 14.03
N THR A 13 -7.35 -4.15 13.34
CA THR A 13 -8.63 -4.18 12.61
C THR A 13 -8.54 -4.91 11.29
N GLU A 14 -7.37 -4.93 10.66
CA GLU A 14 -7.12 -5.63 9.41
C GLU A 14 -5.63 -5.97 9.27
N ALA A 15 -5.33 -7.17 8.74
CA ALA A 15 -3.97 -7.62 8.51
C ALA A 15 -3.82 -8.11 7.06
N LEU A 16 -2.85 -7.53 6.35
CA LEU A 16 -2.45 -7.97 5.01
C LEU A 16 -1.13 -8.74 5.12
N ILE A 17 -1.12 -9.98 4.66
CA ILE A 17 0.10 -10.77 4.53
C ILE A 17 0.66 -10.56 3.13
N VAL A 18 1.89 -10.06 3.06
CA VAL A 18 2.64 -9.88 1.81
C VAL A 18 3.80 -10.86 1.79
N ARG A 19 3.98 -11.58 0.69
CA ARG A 19 5.03 -12.59 0.51
C ARG A 19 5.97 -12.19 -0.64
N PRO A 20 7.22 -12.68 -0.66
CA PRO A 20 8.08 -12.56 -1.83
C PRO A 20 7.36 -13.11 -3.08
N GLY A 21 7.44 -12.38 -4.18
CA GLY A 21 6.71 -12.65 -5.43
C GLY A 21 5.38 -11.90 -5.54
N ASP A 22 4.83 -11.37 -4.45
CA ASP A 22 3.64 -10.53 -4.49
C ASP A 22 3.95 -9.12 -5.02
N THR A 23 2.91 -8.44 -5.50
CA THR A 23 2.95 -7.01 -5.84
C THR A 23 2.19 -6.20 -4.78
N LEU A 24 2.88 -5.31 -4.09
CA LEU A 24 2.28 -4.32 -3.20
C LEU A 24 1.95 -3.05 -3.98
N ILE A 25 0.67 -2.70 -4.06
CA ILE A 25 0.21 -1.47 -4.69
C ILE A 25 0.01 -0.40 -3.62
N LEU A 26 0.76 0.70 -3.72
CA LEU A 26 0.61 1.87 -2.89
C LEU A 26 -0.10 2.96 -3.67
N ARG A 27 -1.36 3.18 -3.33
CA ARG A 27 -2.17 4.26 -3.90
C ARG A 27 -2.06 5.50 -3.01
N LEU A 28 -1.54 6.58 -3.58
CA LEU A 28 -1.60 7.89 -2.93
C LEU A 28 -2.96 8.54 -3.18
N ALA A 29 -3.30 9.52 -2.34
CA ALA A 29 -4.53 10.29 -2.48
C ALA A 29 -4.59 10.94 -3.88
N SER A 30 -5.80 11.05 -4.44
CA SER A 30 -6.02 11.58 -5.80
C SER A 30 -5.52 13.01 -5.98
N ASN A 31 -5.45 13.80 -4.90
CA ASN A 31 -4.95 15.17 -4.89
C ASN A 31 -3.44 15.30 -4.68
N THR A 32 -2.68 14.20 -4.71
CA THR A 32 -1.22 14.22 -4.53
C THR A 32 -0.55 14.90 -5.72
N THR A 33 0.27 15.92 -5.47
CA THR A 33 1.04 16.59 -6.53
C THR A 33 2.25 15.75 -6.98
N PRO A 34 2.82 15.99 -8.17
CA PRO A 34 4.01 15.28 -8.63
C PRO A 34 5.19 15.36 -7.66
N GLU A 35 5.41 16.51 -7.01
CA GLU A 35 6.49 16.71 -6.03
C GLU A 35 6.25 15.90 -4.76
N GLN A 36 5.01 15.85 -4.27
CA GLN A 36 4.63 15.06 -3.11
C GLN A 36 4.78 13.55 -3.40
N PHE A 37 4.45 13.13 -4.62
CA PHE A 37 4.63 11.76 -5.08
C PHE A 37 6.12 11.39 -5.08
N ALA A 38 6.97 12.20 -5.72
CA ALA A 38 8.41 11.98 -5.78
C ALA A 38 9.02 11.90 -4.38
N ARG A 39 8.70 12.87 -3.52
CA ARG A 39 9.16 12.91 -2.13
C ARG A 39 8.75 11.67 -1.33
N SER A 40 7.51 11.21 -1.48
CA SER A 40 7.01 10.02 -0.77
C SER A 40 7.78 8.77 -1.20
N ARG A 41 8.02 8.63 -2.51
CA ARG A 41 8.79 7.51 -3.06
C ARG A 41 10.24 7.51 -2.57
N GLU A 42 10.88 8.68 -2.49
CA GLU A 42 12.25 8.82 -1.98
C GLU A 42 12.35 8.51 -0.48
N MET A 43 11.42 9.01 0.32
CA MET A 43 11.47 8.83 1.78
C MET A 43 11.14 7.41 2.22
N VAL A 44 10.17 6.76 1.57
CA VAL A 44 9.61 5.49 2.05
C VAL A 44 10.09 4.31 1.21
N GLY A 45 10.39 4.52 -0.08
CA GLY A 45 10.81 3.48 -1.02
C GLY A 45 12.00 2.63 -0.54
N PRO A 46 13.10 3.23 -0.05
CA PRO A 46 14.24 2.47 0.46
C PRO A 46 13.88 1.55 1.62
N GLY A 47 13.12 2.05 2.60
CA GLY A 47 12.69 1.26 3.76
C GLY A 47 11.75 0.11 3.41
N LEU A 48 10.87 0.30 2.42
CA LEU A 48 10.02 -0.78 1.92
C LEU A 48 10.85 -1.85 1.21
N LYS A 49 11.82 -1.46 0.39
CA LYS A 49 12.69 -2.41 -0.32
C LYS A 49 13.53 -3.25 0.65
N GLU A 50 14.01 -2.65 1.73
CA GLU A 50 14.76 -3.35 2.78
C GLU A 50 13.89 -4.34 3.56
N ARG A 51 12.67 -3.93 3.93
CA ARG A 51 11.76 -4.73 4.77
C ARG A 51 10.98 -5.80 4.01
N LEU A 52 10.73 -5.59 2.72
CA LEU A 52 9.95 -6.46 1.84
C LEU A 52 10.81 -6.95 0.67
N PRO A 53 11.90 -7.68 0.91
CA PRO A 53 12.74 -8.20 -0.16
C PRO A 53 11.95 -9.18 -1.03
N GLY A 54 12.07 -9.02 -2.34
CA GLY A 54 11.37 -9.88 -3.32
C GLY A 54 9.90 -9.52 -3.56
N VAL A 55 9.39 -8.44 -2.97
CA VAL A 55 8.06 -7.88 -3.28
C VAL A 55 8.22 -6.78 -4.33
N GLU A 56 7.40 -6.80 -5.37
CA GLU A 56 7.32 -5.68 -6.32
C GLU A 56 6.45 -4.57 -5.72
N VAL A 57 6.94 -3.33 -5.71
CA VAL A 57 6.18 -2.20 -5.17
C VAL A 57 5.79 -1.25 -6.29
N VAL A 58 4.49 -1.12 -6.53
CA VAL A 58 3.91 -0.22 -7.53
C VAL A 58 3.32 1.01 -6.85
N TRP A 59 3.72 2.20 -7.30
CA TRP A 59 3.26 3.47 -6.75
C TRP A 59 2.27 4.11 -7.73
N LEU A 60 1.07 4.40 -7.25
CA LEU A 60 -0.01 4.99 -8.05
C LEU A 60 -0.39 6.35 -7.47
N GLY A 61 -0.21 7.42 -8.26
CA GLY A 61 -0.60 8.78 -7.89
C GLY A 61 -1.43 9.42 -9.00
N GLY A 62 -2.32 10.35 -8.63
CA GLY A 62 -3.17 11.05 -9.60
C GLY A 62 -4.26 10.19 -10.27
N ILE A 63 -4.55 9.01 -9.73
CA ILE A 63 -5.60 8.12 -10.25
C ILE A 63 -6.88 8.30 -9.43
N GLU A 64 -7.91 8.85 -10.05
CA GLU A 64 -9.23 9.05 -9.42
C GLU A 64 -9.99 7.72 -9.29
N GLN A 65 -9.93 6.85 -10.31
CA GLN A 65 -10.62 5.57 -10.31
C GLN A 65 -9.74 4.47 -10.91
N MET A 66 -9.76 3.29 -10.29
CA MET A 66 -9.23 2.05 -10.86
C MET A 66 -10.40 1.11 -11.06
N ALA A 67 -10.73 0.79 -12.32
CA ALA A 67 -11.67 -0.28 -12.62
C ALA A 67 -10.96 -1.62 -12.42
N VAL A 68 -11.57 -2.51 -11.64
CA VAL A 68 -11.13 -3.91 -11.53
C VAL A 68 -11.88 -4.68 -12.59
N TYR A 69 -11.16 -5.17 -13.60
CA TYR A 69 -11.73 -6.07 -14.59
C TYR A 69 -11.75 -7.49 -14.02
N HIS A 70 -12.94 -8.03 -13.81
CA HIS A 70 -13.12 -9.44 -13.54
C HIS A 70 -13.54 -10.11 -14.85
N PRO A 71 -12.72 -11.01 -15.44
CA PRO A 71 -13.03 -11.62 -16.73
C PRO A 71 -14.34 -12.43 -16.71
N ASP A 72 -14.80 -12.84 -15.54
CA ASP A 72 -16.06 -13.56 -15.36
C ASP A 72 -17.26 -12.64 -15.09
N GLN A 73 -17.05 -11.34 -14.86
CA GLN A 73 -18.14 -10.38 -14.79
C GLN A 73 -18.58 -10.00 -16.21
N ARG A 74 -19.72 -10.56 -16.63
CA ARG A 74 -20.44 -10.04 -17.79
C ARG A 74 -20.86 -8.60 -17.50
N ILE A 75 -20.39 -7.67 -18.31
CA ILE A 75 -20.91 -6.31 -18.34
C ILE A 75 -22.27 -6.40 -19.04
N GLU A 76 -23.35 -6.34 -18.28
CA GLU A 76 -24.68 -6.10 -18.84
C GLU A 76 -24.68 -4.65 -19.35
N GLY A 77 -24.65 -4.50 -20.68
CA GLY A 77 -24.73 -3.20 -21.33
C GLY A 77 -26.18 -2.75 -21.47
N ASP A 78 -26.41 -1.48 -21.11
CA ASP A 78 -27.57 -0.67 -21.55
C ASP A 78 -27.47 -0.32 -23.05
#